data_AF-A0A6N7GPG8-F1
#
_entry.id   AF-A0A6N7GPG8-F1
#
_cell.length_a   1.000
_cell.length_b   1.000
_cell.length_c   1.000
_cell.angle_alpha   90.00
_cell.angle_beta   90.00
_cell.angle_gamma   90.00
#
_symmetry.space_group_name_H-M   'P 1'
#
loop_
_entity.id
_entity.type
_entity.pdbx_description
1 polymer ?
#
loop_
_entity_poly.entity_id
_entity_poly.type
_entity_poly.pdbx_seq_one_letter_code
_entity_poly.pdbx_strand_id
1 'polypeptide(L)' 'MSLMLAYIVLAVIGNAIIYFIGLLIEQVWPVASLPLYLLMFFAVLWLSWIVAVKITEPKVAATSA' A
#
# COMPACT_ATOMS: atom_id res chain seq x y z
N MET A 1 10.11 14.33 7.29
CA MET A 1 10.68 13.23 6.46
C MET A 1 10.20 11.83 6.86
N SER A 2 9.88 11.58 8.14
CA SER A 2 9.45 10.24 8.61
C SER A 2 8.18 9.69 7.94
N LEU A 3 7.21 10.56 7.60
CA LEU A 3 5.96 10.16 6.92
C LEU A 3 6.23 9.58 5.53
N MET A 4 7.11 10.24 4.77
CA MET A 4 7.49 9.80 3.43
C MET A 4 8.29 8.50 3.47
N LEU A 5 9.13 8.31 4.49
CA LEU A 5 9.90 7.09 4.67
C LEU A 5 9.00 5.89 5.04
N ALA A 6 8.04 6.10 5.95
CA ALA A 6 7.02 5.09 6.28
C ALA A 6 6.20 4.71 5.05
N TYR A 7 5.75 5.71 4.27
CA TYR A 7 5.00 5.48 3.03
C TYR A 7 5.78 4.64 2.02
N ILE A 8 7.05 4.95 1.78
CA ILE A 8 7.89 4.22 0.83
C ILE A 8 8.06 2.76 1.27
N VAL A 9 8.36 2.52 2.54
CA VAL A 9 8.53 1.14 3.06
C VAL A 9 7.24 0.33 2.91
N LEU A 10 6.09 0.91 3.28
CA LEU A 10 4.78 0.28 3.11
C LEU A 10 4.45 0.01 1.63
N ALA A 11 4.73 0.97 0.75
CA ALA A 11 4.49 0.83 -0.68
C ALA A 11 5.37 -0.26 -1.30
N VAL A 12 6.64 -0.37 -0.90
CA VAL A 12 7.55 -1.43 -1.39
C VAL A 12 7.06 -2.81 -0.95
N ILE A 13 6.67 -2.97 0.32
CA ILE A 13 6.14 -4.24 0.83
C ILE A 13 4.84 -4.61 0.09
N GLY A 14 3.92 -3.65 -0.07
CA GLY A 14 2.68 -3.87 -0.78
C GLY A 14 2.90 -4.24 -2.25
N ASN A 15 3.86 -3.61 -2.93
CA ASN A 15 4.21 -3.97 -4.31
C ASN A 15 4.75 -5.39 -4.42
N ALA A 16 5.58 -5.83 -3.47
CA ALA A 16 6.04 -7.21 -3.44
C ALA A 16 4.87 -8.19 -3.32
N ILE A 17 3.90 -7.90 -2.44
CA ILE A 17 2.69 -8.72 -2.28
C ILE A 17 1.87 -8.76 -3.58
N ILE A 18 1.64 -7.62 -4.23
CA ILE A 18 0.89 -7.56 -5.49
C ILE A 18 1.59 -8.35 -6.59
N TYR A 19 2.92 -8.30 -6.66
CA TYR A 19 3.68 -9.07 -7.64
C TYR A 19 3.40 -10.57 -7.52
N PHE A 20 3.42 -11.12 -6.30
CA PHE A 20 3.06 -12.53 -6.07
C PHE A 20 1.60 -12.83 -6.40
N ILE A 21 0.68 -11.93 -6.07
CA ILE A 21 -0.74 -12.09 -6.40
C ILE A 21 -0.96 -12.04 -7.92
N GLY A 22 -0.27 -11.13 -8.62
CA GLY A 22 -0.30 -10.99 -10.07
C GLY A 22 0.18 -12.26 -10.78
N LEU A 23 1.26 -12.89 -10.30
CA LEU A 23 1.74 -14.18 -10.79
C LEU A 23 0.68 -15.29 -10.66
N LEU A 24 -0.02 -15.35 -9.52
CA LEU A 24 -1.10 -16.33 -9.32
C LEU A 24 -2.29 -16.06 -10.25
N ILE A 25 -2.66 -14.79 -10.45
CA ILE A 25 -3.76 -14.41 -11.33
C ILE A 25 -3.40 -14.67 -12.79
N GLU A 26 -2.18 -14.39 -13.21
CA GLU A 26 -1.71 -14.63 -14.58
C GLU A 26 -1.82 -16.11 -14.97
N GLN A 27 -1.57 -17.01 -14.01
CA GLN A 27 -1.73 -18.45 -14.21
C GLN A 27 -3.19 -18.89 -14.39
N VAL A 28 -4.15 -18.14 -13.83
CA VAL A 28 -5.58 -18.49 -13.89
C VAL A 28 -6.27 -17.75 -15.04
N TRP A 29 -6.16 -16.42 -15.10
CA TRP A 29 -6.85 -15.54 -16.05
C TRP A 29 -5.90 -14.48 -16.63
N PRO A 30 -5.13 -14.83 -17.68
CA PRO A 30 -4.13 -13.94 -18.27
C PRO A 30 -4.72 -12.66 -18.90
N VAL A 31 -5.99 -12.66 -19.30
CA VAL A 31 -6.65 -11.45 -19.86
C VAL A 31 -7.07 -10.46 -18.77
N ALA A 32 -7.33 -10.94 -17.55
CA ALA A 32 -7.75 -10.12 -16.42
C ALA A 32 -6.59 -9.64 -15.53
N SER A 33 -5.40 -10.22 -15.70
CA SER A 33 -4.23 -9.95 -14.86
C SER A 33 -3.82 -8.47 -14.88
N LEU A 34 -3.83 -7.84 -16.05
CA LEU A 34 -3.37 -6.46 -16.23
C LEU A 34 -4.26 -5.43 -15.52
N PRO A 35 -5.60 -5.38 -15.75
CA PRO A 35 -6.46 -4.47 -15.00
C PRO A 35 -6.50 -4.78 -13.50
N LEU A 36 -6.42 -6.05 -13.10
CA LEU A 36 -6.45 -6.43 -11.69
C LEU A 36 -5.14 -6.02 -10.97
N TYR A 37 -3.99 -6.20 -11.62
CA TYR A 37 -2.70 -5.72 -11.13
C TYR A 37 -2.71 -4.20 -10.94
N LEU A 38 -3.26 -3.46 -11.92
CA LEU A 38 -3.36 -2.01 -11.84
C LEU A 38 -4.25 -1.55 -10.68
N LEU A 39 -5.43 -2.17 -10.50
CA LEU A 39 -6.32 -1.88 -9.37
C LEU A 39 -5.64 -2.17 -8.04
N MET A 40 -4.95 -3.30 -7.92
CA MET A 40 -4.20 -3.67 -6.72
C MET A 40 -3.07 -2.69 -6.44
N PHE A 41 -2.34 -2.24 -7.47
CA PHE A 41 -1.29 -1.23 -7.35
C PHE A 41 -1.81 0.08 -6.74
N PHE A 42 -2.91 0.63 -7.29
CA PHE A 42 -3.53 1.82 -6.71
C PHE A 42 -4.06 1.57 -5.29
N ALA A 43 -4.64 0.39 -5.03
CA ALA A 43 -5.11 0.02 -3.70
C ALA A 43 -3.95 -0.01 -2.68
N VAL A 44 -2.77 -0.52 -3.05
CA VAL A 44 -1.59 -0.51 -2.18
C VAL A 44 -1.07 0.89 -1.92
N LEU A 45 -1.00 1.76 -2.93
CA LEU A 45 -0.61 3.15 -2.71
C LEU A 45 -1.59 3.85 -1.75
N TRP A 46 -2.89 3.62 -1.94
CA TRP A 46 -3.93 4.15 -1.06
C TRP A 46 -3.81 3.63 0.38
N LEU A 47 -3.65 2.31 0.56
CA LEU A 47 -3.49 1.71 1.89
C LEU A 47 -2.22 2.21 2.58
N SER A 48 -1.12 2.24 1.83
CA SER A 48 0.19 2.71 2.32
C SER A 48 0.10 4.16 2.77
N TRP A 49 -0.65 5.00 2.04
CA TRP A 49 -0.89 6.39 2.41
C TRP A 49 -1.67 6.49 3.73
N ILE A 50 -2.81 5.80 3.84
CA ILE A 50 -3.62 5.81 5.07
C ILE A 50 -2.80 5.35 6.27
N VAL A 51 -2.06 4.25 6.13
CA VAL A 51 -1.25 3.68 7.21
C VAL A 51 -0.10 4.62 7.57
N ALA A 52 0.62 5.16 6.58
CA ALA A 52 1.71 6.10 6.82
C ALA A 52 1.23 7.36 7.56
N VAL A 53 0.10 7.94 7.14
CA VAL A 53 -0.51 9.09 7.82
C VAL A 53 -0.89 8.72 9.25
N LYS A 54 -1.56 7.58 9.49
CA LYS A 54 -1.92 7.14 10.85
C LYS A 54 -0.72 6.88 11.75
N ILE A 55 0.39 6.34 11.22
CA ILE A 55 1.60 6.08 12.00
C ILE A 55 2.32 7.38 12.37
N THR A 56 2.24 8.39 11.50
CA THR A 56 2.99 9.64 11.67
C THR A 56 2.14 10.81 12.15
N GLU A 57 0.84 10.62 12.36
CA GLU A 57 -0.01 11.55 13.09
C GLU A 57 0.58 11.78 14.50
N PRO A 58 0.98 13.02 14.83
CA PRO A 58 1.49 13.33 16.16
C PRO A 58 0.34 13.20 17.16
N LYS A 59 0.47 12.27 18.10
CA LYS A 59 -0.49 11.99 19.19
C LYS A 59 -0.58 13.11 20.25
N VAL A 60 -0.42 14.38 19.85
CA VAL A 60 -0.15 15.51 20.76
C VAL A 60 -1.44 16.15 21.34
N ALA A 61 -2.63 15.82 20.86
CA ALA A 61 -3.87 16.46 21.35
C ALA A 61 -4.69 15.63 22.37
N ALA A 62 -4.07 14.71 23.11
CA ALA A 62 -4.77 13.92 24.14
C ALA A 62 -4.08 13.96 25.52
N THR A 63 -3.27 14.99 25.81
CA THR A 63 -2.66 15.18 27.14
C THR A 63 -2.61 16.64 27.60
N SER A 64 -3.53 17.48 27.12
CA SER A 64 -3.68 18.83 27.68
C SER A 64 -5.11 19.35 27.53
N ALA A 65 -6.00 18.91 28.41
CA ALA A 65 -7.09 19.70 29.03
C ALA A 65 -7.76 18.85 30.12
#